data_AF-A0A533W528-F1
#
_entry.id   AF-A0A533W528-F1
#
_cell.length_a   1.000
_cell.length_b   1.000
_cell.length_c   1.000
_cell.angle_alpha   90.00
_cell.angle_beta   90.00
_cell.angle_gamma   90.00
#
_symmetry.space_group_name_H-M   'P 1'
#
loop_
_entity.id
_entity.type
_entity.pdbx_description
1 polymer ?
#
loop_
_entity_poly.entity_id
_entity_poly.type
_entity_poly.pdbx_seq_one_letter_code
_entity_poly.pdbx_strand_id
1 'polypeptide(L)' 'MTNSKIFALSEKESKDAGLLHAKMKSKHSNFGLADSFVLSAARKLGAKVLTGDPHFASVEEAVMLS' A
#
# COMPACT_ATOMS: atom_id res chain seq x y z
N MET A 1 -20.10 -1.77 -17.96
CA MET A 1 -19.02 -2.49 -17.25
C MET A 1 -18.02 -1.46 -16.79
N THR A 2 -17.55 -1.52 -15.54
CA THR A 2 -16.49 -0.63 -15.04
C THR A 2 -15.17 -1.38 -15.11
N ASN A 3 -14.11 -0.72 -15.58
CA ASN A 3 -12.76 -1.28 -15.65
C ASN A 3 -11.99 -1.15 -14.32
N SER A 4 -12.71 -0.84 -13.23
CA SER A 4 -12.15 -0.64 -11.90
C SER A 4 -13.15 -1.10 -10.83
N LYS A 5 -12.60 -1.35 -9.63
CA LYS A 5 -13.35 -1.71 -8.43
C LYS A 5 -12.79 -0.92 -7.24
N ILE A 6 -13.69 -0.40 -6.41
CA ILE A 6 -13.31 0.28 -5.17
C ILE A 6 -13.06 -0.77 -4.10
N PHE A 7 -11.90 -0.68 -3.44
CA PHE A 7 -11.60 -1.48 -2.26
C PHE A 7 -12.07 -0.73 -1.02
N ALA A 8 -13.18 -1.18 -0.42
CA ALA A 8 -13.72 -0.57 0.79
C ALA A 8 -12.89 -0.97 2.03
N LEU A 9 -12.58 0.01 2.86
CA LEU A 9 -11.85 -0.20 4.11
C LEU A 9 -12.84 -0.45 5.26
N SER A 10 -12.61 -1.49 6.05
CA SER A 10 -13.25 -1.66 7.36
C SER A 10 -12.27 -1.36 8.49
N GLU A 11 -12.74 -1.53 9.74
CA GLU A 11 -11.90 -1.46 10.93
C GLU A 11 -10.69 -2.40 10.83
N LYS A 12 -10.89 -3.63 10.30
CA LYS A 12 -9.81 -4.60 10.16
C LYS A 12 -8.73 -4.10 9.20
N GLU A 13 -9.10 -3.63 8.01
CA GLU A 13 -8.14 -3.09 7.03
C GLU A 13 -7.41 -1.86 7.59
N SER A 14 -8.11 -1.04 8.38
CA SER A 14 -7.53 0.14 9.03
C SER A 14 -6.48 -0.24 10.07
N LYS A 15 -6.76 -1.26 10.88
CA LYS A 15 -5.79 -1.81 11.84
C LYS A 15 -4.59 -2.42 11.13
N ASP A 16 -4.83 -3.22 10.09
CA ASP A 16 -3.76 -3.90 9.34
C ASP A 16 -2.84 -2.87 8.66
N ALA A 17 -3.40 -1.81 8.07
CA ALA A 17 -2.64 -0.70 7.50
C ALA A 17 -1.81 0.04 8.57
N GLY A 18 -2.39 0.34 9.73
CA GLY A 18 -1.67 0.98 10.83
C GLY A 18 -0.49 0.15 11.36
N LEU A 19 -0.66 -1.16 11.51
CA LEU A 19 0.41 -2.08 11.88
C LEU A 19 1.50 -2.16 10.81
N LEU A 20 1.11 -2.16 9.54
CA LEU A 20 2.06 -2.10 8.42
C LEU A 20 2.83 -0.78 8.40
N HIS A 21 2.17 0.35 8.59
CA HIS A 21 2.81 1.66 8.70
C HIS A 21 3.85 1.68 9.80
N ALA A 22 3.54 1.17 11.00
CA ALA A 22 4.52 1.08 12.09
C ALA A 22 5.76 0.24 11.70
N LYS A 23 5.56 -0.87 11.00
CA LYS A 23 6.66 -1.72 10.48
C LYS A 23 7.46 -1.06 9.36
N MET A 24 6.82 -0.30 8.49
CA MET A 24 7.51 0.40 7.39
C MET A 24 8.29 1.59 7.93
N LYS A 25 7.74 2.34 8.88
CA LYS A 25 8.37 3.53 9.44
C LYS A 25 9.67 3.25 10.20
N SER A 26 9.83 2.04 10.75
CA SER A 26 11.09 1.61 11.36
C SER A 26 12.22 1.38 10.35
N LYS A 27 11.88 1.17 9.06
CA LYS A 27 12.83 0.98 7.96
C LYS A 27 12.96 2.22 7.07
N HIS A 28 11.87 2.96 6.90
CA HIS A 28 11.72 4.12 6.02
C HIS A 28 10.95 5.21 6.78
N SER A 29 11.68 6.13 7.42
CA SER A 29 11.11 7.13 8.34
C SER A 29 10.01 8.01 7.74
N ASN A 30 10.03 8.18 6.41
CA ASN A 30 9.11 9.03 5.66
C ASN A 30 7.96 8.27 4.99
N PHE A 31 7.78 6.97 5.26
CA PHE A 31 6.68 6.21 4.67
C PHE A 31 5.32 6.68 5.20
N GLY A 32 4.42 7.08 4.30
CA GLY A 32 3.14 7.67 4.66
C GLY A 32 2.13 6.66 5.21
N LEU A 33 1.20 7.14 6.04
CA LEU A 33 0.07 6.33 6.49
C LEU A 33 -0.82 5.93 5.31
N ALA A 34 -1.10 6.85 4.37
CA ALA A 34 -1.90 6.54 3.19
C ALA A 34 -1.23 5.45 2.32
N ASP A 35 0.08 5.50 2.15
CA ASP A 35 0.85 4.50 1.40
C ASP A 35 0.70 3.10 2.02
N SER A 36 0.61 3.03 3.35
CA SER A 36 0.36 1.76 4.05
C SER A 36 -1.00 1.16 3.75
N PHE A 37 -2.03 1.98 3.50
CA PHE A 37 -3.35 1.49 3.07
C PHE A 37 -3.28 0.91 1.67
N VAL A 38 -2.61 1.61 0.75
CA VAL A 38 -2.42 1.15 -0.63
C VAL A 38 -1.66 -0.17 -0.66
N LEU A 39 -0.54 -0.26 0.08
CA LEU A 39 0.27 -1.48 0.15
C LEU A 39 -0.48 -2.63 0.83
N SER A 40 -1.19 -2.36 1.92
CA SER A 40 -2.00 -3.37 2.63
C SER A 40 -3.10 -3.94 1.72
N ALA A 41 -3.80 -3.07 0.98
CA ALA A 41 -4.82 -3.49 0.02
C ALA A 41 -4.22 -4.32 -1.12
N ALA A 42 -3.09 -3.90 -1.69
CA ALA A 42 -2.41 -4.64 -2.75
C ALA A 42 -2.03 -6.06 -2.29
N ARG A 43 -1.41 -6.20 -1.12
CA ARG A 43 -1.08 -7.49 -0.51
C ARG A 43 -2.30 -8.38 -0.30
N LYS A 44 -3.37 -7.82 0.26
CA LYS A 44 -4.61 -8.55 0.53
C LYS A 44 -5.30 -9.05 -0.74
N LEU A 45 -5.19 -8.29 -1.82
CA LEU A 45 -5.77 -8.64 -3.12
C LEU A 45 -4.85 -9.52 -3.97
N GLY A 46 -3.61 -9.80 -3.53
CA GLY A 46 -2.59 -10.45 -4.37
C GLY A 46 -2.24 -9.62 -5.62
N ALA A 47 -2.35 -8.29 -5.51
CA ALA A 47 -2.15 -7.32 -6.58
C ALA A 47 -0.82 -6.57 -6.41
N LYS A 48 -0.45 -5.77 -7.41
CA LYS A 48 0.69 -4.86 -7.36
C LYS A 48 0.25 -3.40 -7.32
N VAL A 49 1.05 -2.55 -6.67
CA VAL A 49 0.91 -1.09 -6.69
C VAL A 49 1.62 -0.56 -7.93
N LEU A 50 0.85 -0.04 -8.89
CA LEU A 50 1.40 0.65 -10.06
C LEU A 50 1.53 2.14 -9.73
N THR A 51 2.76 2.66 -9.65
CA THR A 51 3.00 4.04 -9.18
C THR A 51 4.32 4.62 -9.68
N GLY A 52 4.42 5.95 -9.76
CA GLY A 52 5.69 6.66 -9.93
C GLY A 52 6.29 7.16 -8.60
N ASP A 53 5.66 6.85 -7.47
CA ASP A 53 6.10 7.33 -6.16
C ASP A 53 7.37 6.59 -5.67
N PRO A 54 8.50 7.29 -5.47
CA PRO A 54 9.76 6.67 -5.05
C PRO A 54 9.69 5.98 -3.67
N HIS A 55 8.71 6.29 -2.81
CA HIS A 55 8.52 5.58 -1.54
C HIS A 55 8.26 4.08 -1.71
N PHE A 56 7.84 3.66 -2.91
CA PHE A 56 7.58 2.26 -3.25
C PHE A 56 8.74 1.56 -3.98
N ALA A 57 9.85 2.26 -4.25
CA ALA A 57 10.93 1.73 -5.09
C ALA A 57 11.60 0.46 -4.52
N SER A 58 11.58 0.26 -3.20
CA SER A 58 12.11 -0.93 -2.53
C SER A 58 11.03 -1.90 -2.04
N VAL A 59 9.79 -1.74 -2.50
CA VAL A 59 8.65 -2.58 -2.11
C VAL A 59 8.42 -3.64 -3.18
N GLU A 60 8.43 -4.91 -2.80
CA GLU A 60 8.28 -6.05 -3.71
C GLU A 60 6.96 -6.00 -4.51
N GLU A 61 5.89 -5.53 -3.86
CA GLU A 61 4.58 -5.41 -4.47
C GLU A 61 4.43 -4.20 -5.40
N ALA A 62 5.49 -3.42 -5.65
CA ALA A 62 5.42 -2.25 -6.51
C ALA A 62 5.86 -2.54 -7.97
N VAL A 63 5.18 -1.92 -8.92
CA VAL A 63 5.64 -1.73 -10.30
C VAL A 63 5.85 -0.23 -10.48
N MET A 64 7.11 0.17 -10.63
CA MET A 64 7.48 1.55 -10.83
C MET A 64 7.18 1.99 -12.26
N LEU A 65 6.45 3.09 -12.39
CA LEU A 65 6.30 3.83 -13.65
C LEU A 65 7.50 4.76 -13.82
N SER A 66 8.10 4.71 -15.01
CA SER A 66 9.21 5.56 -15.46
C SER A 66 8.77 6.97 -15.83
#